data_AF-A0A5M9U2I3-F1
#
_entry.id   AF-A0A5M9U2I3-F1
#
_cell.length_a   1.000
_cell.length_b   1.000
_cell.length_c   1.000
_cell.angle_alpha   90.00
_cell.angle_beta   90.00
_cell.angle_gamma   90.00
#
_symmetry.space_group_name_H-M   'P 1'
#
loop_
_entity.id
_entity.type
_entity.pdbx_description
1 polymer ?
#
loop_
_entity_poly.entity_id
_entity_poly.type
_entity_poly.pdbx_seq_one_letter_code
_entity_poly.pdbx_strand_id
1 'polypeptide(L)'
;MVAVAFHTDPRGTAYELLIDELIEKTDRFMLVDRKYVEGDTPESVAKVLQRLEPYLIEKSTMEEMMMQSGAMYSEGIYYIYRCTPDSGQVLKKEANRFHDWLYPSLPDDLCFLKEDGSDYFYTVAHEHMYGMHITQEEAIELMERIPGLFFELDRQKDIHRLLEDAIRHQTDVLNISSHFLKEIPERIRELKHLKRLTIFEQDVYTLPPALFELASLEELEIMTADLEGIHQDIGKLKQLRELRIYCGSSYHVPTGWKPKEKSDLGLKHIPAEIGQLSELVNLDISYSGIREIPPELEQLKKLRYLSITNSLIEGMPDIVKRMTWLQSVNLNSTPLGISWEDISDEEEL
;
A
#
# COMPACT_ATOMS: atom_id res chain seq x y z
N MET A 1 -5.45 -12.74 -21.14
CA MET A 1 -4.48 -13.08 -20.06
C MET A 1 -4.64 -12.00 -19.01
N VAL A 2 -4.88 -12.37 -17.75
CA VAL A 2 -4.96 -11.40 -16.65
C VAL A 2 -3.57 -10.80 -16.48
N ALA A 3 -3.47 -9.50 -16.26
CA ALA A 3 -2.19 -8.86 -16.02
C ALA A 3 -1.60 -9.30 -14.66
N VAL A 4 -0.29 -9.41 -14.61
CA VAL A 4 0.47 -9.61 -13.38
C VAL A 4 0.79 -8.24 -12.80
N ALA A 5 0.25 -7.95 -11.61
CA ALA A 5 0.48 -6.70 -10.89
C ALA A 5 1.85 -6.70 -10.19
N PHE A 6 2.27 -5.53 -9.70
CA PHE A 6 3.45 -5.42 -8.84
C PHE A 6 3.05 -5.10 -7.40
N HIS A 7 3.76 -5.67 -6.44
CA HIS A 7 3.66 -5.29 -5.02
C HIS A 7 4.15 -3.85 -4.81
N THR A 8 5.17 -3.43 -5.56
CA THR A 8 5.78 -2.11 -5.44
C THR A 8 6.21 -1.51 -6.76
N ASP A 9 6.10 -0.19 -6.85
CA ASP A 9 6.58 0.61 -7.97
C ASP A 9 8.11 0.47 -8.14
N PRO A 10 8.59 -0.07 -9.27
CA PRO A 10 10.01 -0.11 -9.61
C PRO A 10 10.63 1.29 -9.59
N ARG A 11 11.83 1.43 -9.01
CA ARG A 11 12.51 2.72 -8.91
C ARG A 11 14.00 2.66 -9.23
N GLY A 12 14.57 3.79 -9.63
CA GLY A 12 16.00 3.91 -9.95
C GLY A 12 16.42 2.92 -11.01
N THR A 13 17.49 2.17 -10.78
CA THR A 13 17.98 1.17 -11.76
C THR A 13 16.92 0.13 -12.15
N ALA A 14 16.01 -0.27 -11.25
CA ALA A 14 14.94 -1.21 -11.60
C ALA A 14 13.96 -0.61 -12.61
N TYR A 15 13.60 0.67 -12.42
CA TYR A 15 12.78 1.43 -13.36
C TYR A 15 13.48 1.56 -14.72
N GLU A 16 14.75 1.97 -14.73
CA GLU A 16 15.51 2.14 -15.97
C GLU A 16 15.64 0.84 -16.76
N LEU A 17 15.89 -0.29 -16.09
CA LEU A 17 15.99 -1.60 -16.74
C LEU A 17 14.63 -2.10 -17.24
N LEU A 18 13.55 -1.83 -16.51
CA LEU A 18 12.21 -2.18 -16.98
C LEU A 18 11.81 -1.32 -18.18
N ILE A 19 12.18 -0.03 -18.23
CA ILE A 19 11.98 0.78 -19.43
C ILE A 19 12.72 0.19 -20.63
N ASP A 20 13.96 -0.30 -20.48
CA ASP A 20 14.66 -0.96 -21.60
C ASP A 20 13.92 -2.21 -22.07
N GLU A 21 13.47 -3.07 -21.15
CA GLU A 21 12.69 -4.27 -21.48
C GLU A 21 11.40 -3.88 -22.24
N LEU A 22 10.68 -2.87 -21.77
CA LEU A 22 9.44 -2.42 -22.39
C LEU A 22 9.67 -1.82 -23.78
N ILE A 23 10.73 -1.03 -23.96
CA ILE A 23 11.13 -0.46 -25.27
C ILE A 23 11.54 -1.57 -26.25
N GLU A 24 12.18 -2.64 -25.79
CA GLU A 24 12.57 -3.77 -26.64
C GLU A 24 11.38 -4.66 -27.02
N LYS A 25 10.41 -4.82 -26.12
CA LYS A 25 9.27 -5.74 -26.28
C LYS A 25 8.06 -5.12 -26.98
N THR A 26 8.01 -3.80 -27.11
CA THR A 26 6.85 -3.09 -27.66
C THR A 26 7.28 -2.07 -28.71
N ASP A 27 6.39 -1.79 -29.67
CA ASP A 27 6.65 -0.80 -30.71
C ASP A 27 6.22 0.61 -30.30
N ARG A 28 5.32 0.73 -29.31
CA ARG A 28 4.65 1.98 -28.95
C ARG A 28 4.45 2.10 -27.46
N PHE A 29 4.51 3.34 -26.99
CA PHE A 29 4.07 3.71 -25.65
C PHE A 29 3.15 4.93 -25.72
N MET A 30 2.44 5.17 -24.64
CA MET A 30 1.38 6.17 -24.55
C MET A 30 1.56 7.01 -23.29
N LEU A 31 1.20 8.29 -23.41
CA LEU A 31 1.09 9.24 -22.31
C LEU A 31 -0.19 10.05 -22.45
N VAL A 32 -0.76 10.49 -21.32
CA VAL A 32 -2.02 11.24 -21.30
C VAL A 32 -1.77 12.68 -20.85
N ASP A 33 -2.17 13.64 -21.68
CA ASP A 33 -2.34 15.02 -21.24
C ASP A 33 -3.80 15.21 -20.81
N ARG A 34 -4.00 15.28 -19.49
CA ARG A 34 -5.35 15.31 -18.88
C ARG A 34 -6.17 16.53 -19.24
N LYS A 35 -5.55 17.63 -19.73
CA LYS A 35 -6.20 18.91 -20.10
C LYS A 35 -7.61 19.02 -19.55
N TYR A 36 -7.77 19.32 -18.26
CA TYR A 36 -9.09 19.44 -17.65
C TYR A 36 -9.85 20.57 -18.36
N VAL A 37 -10.59 20.15 -19.40
CA VAL A 37 -11.52 20.73 -20.37
C VAL A 37 -11.29 22.15 -20.92
N GLU A 38 -10.55 23.06 -20.27
CA GLU A 38 -10.32 24.43 -20.79
C GLU A 38 -8.96 25.05 -20.39
N GLY A 39 -8.07 24.30 -19.74
CA GLY A 39 -6.74 24.77 -19.32
C GLY A 39 -5.62 24.51 -20.35
N ASP A 40 -4.65 25.42 -20.42
CA ASP A 40 -3.40 25.18 -21.14
C ASP A 40 -2.63 23.99 -20.53
N THR A 41 -1.93 23.21 -21.37
CA THR A 41 -1.02 22.16 -20.91
C THR A 41 0.03 22.78 -19.97
N PRO A 42 0.24 22.25 -18.75
CA PRO A 42 1.25 22.76 -17.83
C PRO A 42 2.63 22.76 -18.47
N GLU A 43 3.46 23.76 -18.14
CA GLU A 43 4.80 23.91 -18.74
C GLU A 43 5.68 22.66 -18.54
N SER A 44 5.55 22.01 -17.38
CA SER A 44 6.21 20.74 -17.04
C SER A 44 5.83 19.63 -18.02
N VAL A 45 4.54 19.42 -18.24
CA VAL A 45 3.98 18.44 -19.19
C VAL A 45 4.40 18.78 -20.62
N ALA A 46 4.25 20.05 -21.02
CA ALA A 46 4.57 20.52 -22.36
C ALA A 46 6.05 20.30 -22.74
N LYS A 47 6.99 20.47 -21.79
CA LYS A 47 8.41 20.20 -21.99
C LYS A 47 8.68 18.73 -22.32
N VAL A 48 7.99 17.80 -21.65
CA VAL A 48 8.13 16.37 -21.90
C VAL A 48 7.58 16.01 -23.27
N LEU A 49 6.35 16.47 -23.58
CA LEU A 49 5.74 16.25 -24.90
C LEU A 49 6.62 16.82 -26.02
N GLN A 50 7.22 17.99 -25.83
CA GLN A 50 8.15 18.59 -26.80
C GLN A 50 9.41 17.74 -27.01
N ARG A 51 9.99 17.15 -25.96
CA ARG A 51 11.15 16.25 -26.08
C ARG A 51 10.81 14.96 -26.81
N LEU A 52 9.57 14.49 -26.65
CA LEU A 52 9.08 13.27 -27.28
C LEU A 52 8.49 13.47 -28.69
N GLU A 53 8.23 14.71 -29.11
CA GLU A 53 7.67 15.05 -30.42
C GLU A 53 8.35 14.35 -31.61
N PRO A 54 9.70 14.18 -31.66
CA PRO A 54 10.34 13.44 -32.77
C PRO A 54 9.90 11.98 -32.91
N TYR A 55 9.34 11.39 -31.85
CA TYR A 55 8.91 9.99 -31.80
C TYR A 55 7.38 9.87 -31.87
N LEU A 56 6.65 10.97 -31.97
CA LEU A 56 5.19 10.97 -32.01
C LEU A 56 4.68 10.24 -33.25
N ILE A 57 3.76 9.30 -33.05
CA ILE A 57 3.05 8.60 -34.11
C ILE A 57 1.73 9.31 -34.39
N GLU A 58 0.91 9.46 -33.35
CA GLU A 58 -0.43 10.05 -33.46
C GLU A 58 -0.91 10.60 -32.12
N LYS A 59 -2.01 11.36 -32.19
CA LYS A 59 -2.76 11.86 -31.05
C LYS A 59 -4.18 11.34 -31.17
N SER A 60 -4.74 10.84 -30.07
CA SER A 60 -6.09 10.31 -30.01
C SER A 60 -6.88 10.94 -28.89
N THR A 61 -8.19 11.02 -29.06
CA THR A 61 -9.13 11.40 -28.00
C THR A 61 -9.52 10.19 -27.17
N MET A 62 -10.07 10.42 -25.97
CA MET A 62 -10.64 9.36 -25.13
C MET A 62 -11.65 8.51 -25.90
N GLU A 63 -12.56 9.13 -26.66
CA GLU A 63 -13.61 8.43 -27.42
C GLU A 63 -13.03 7.47 -28.45
N GLU A 64 -11.95 7.87 -29.14
CA GLU A 64 -11.26 7.04 -30.12
C GLU A 64 -10.49 5.88 -29.46
N MET A 65 -9.89 6.11 -28.29
CA MET A 65 -9.15 5.10 -27.52
C MET A 65 -10.06 4.05 -26.89
N MET A 66 -11.24 4.45 -26.40
CA MET A 66 -12.24 3.53 -25.81
C MET A 66 -12.75 2.48 -26.82
N MET A 67 -12.65 2.74 -28.13
CA MET A 67 -13.00 1.76 -29.16
C MET A 67 -11.90 0.73 -29.43
N GLN A 68 -10.68 0.95 -28.93
CA GLN A 68 -9.49 0.17 -29.26
C GLN A 68 -8.92 -0.64 -28.09
N SER A 69 -9.25 -0.29 -26.83
CA SER A 69 -8.72 -0.97 -25.65
C SER A 69 -9.71 -0.99 -24.49
N GLY A 70 -9.57 -1.98 -23.59
CA GLY A 70 -10.46 -2.26 -22.47
C GLY A 70 -10.06 -1.60 -21.14
N ALA A 71 -9.04 -0.75 -21.11
CA ALA A 71 -8.67 0.01 -19.92
C ALA A 71 -9.64 1.20 -19.69
N MET A 72 -9.87 1.57 -18.43
CA MET A 72 -10.69 2.74 -18.11
C MET A 72 -9.97 4.02 -18.53
N TYR A 73 -10.47 4.69 -19.58
CA TYR A 73 -9.89 5.93 -20.09
C TYR A 73 -10.60 7.14 -19.51
N SER A 74 -9.83 8.01 -18.86
CA SER A 74 -10.29 9.31 -18.37
C SER A 74 -10.15 10.37 -19.46
N GLU A 75 -10.86 11.50 -19.32
CA GLU A 75 -10.78 12.60 -20.27
C GLU A 75 -9.33 13.10 -20.44
N GLY A 76 -8.96 13.40 -21.69
CA GLY A 76 -7.61 13.86 -22.04
C GLY A 76 -7.25 13.64 -23.51
N ILE A 77 -6.07 14.12 -23.88
CA ILE A 77 -5.43 13.84 -25.17
C ILE A 77 -4.37 12.76 -24.95
N TYR A 78 -4.51 11.67 -25.69
CA TYR A 78 -3.60 10.54 -25.68
C TYR A 78 -2.53 10.73 -26.74
N TYR A 79 -1.27 10.65 -26.35
CA TYR A 79 -0.14 10.78 -27.24
C TYR A 79 0.53 9.42 -27.37
N ILE A 80 0.57 8.89 -28.60
CA ILE A 80 1.19 7.60 -28.88
C ILE A 80 2.53 7.84 -29.57
N TYR A 81 3.57 7.29 -28.97
CA TYR A 81 4.96 7.46 -29.40
C TYR A 81 5.55 6.13 -29.82
N ARG A 82 6.54 6.18 -30.72
CA ARG A 82 7.34 5.02 -31.10
C ARG A 82 8.33 4.68 -30.00
N CYS A 83 8.42 3.41 -29.63
CA CYS A 83 9.49 2.88 -28.80
C CYS A 83 10.81 2.87 -29.58
N THR A 84 11.79 3.60 -29.07
CA THR A 84 13.17 3.62 -29.58
C THR A 84 14.12 3.74 -28.39
N PRO A 85 15.41 3.38 -28.54
CA PRO A 85 16.39 3.61 -27.49
C PRO A 85 16.41 5.07 -27.00
N ASP A 86 16.31 6.03 -27.92
CA ASP A 86 16.35 7.45 -27.58
C ASP A 86 15.09 7.94 -26.84
N SER A 87 13.89 7.47 -27.24
CA SER A 87 12.66 7.79 -26.51
C SER A 87 12.70 7.18 -25.10
N GLY A 88 13.24 5.96 -24.97
CA GLY A 88 13.51 5.34 -23.67
C GLY A 88 14.44 6.19 -22.78
N GLN A 89 15.49 6.78 -23.35
CA GLN A 89 16.36 7.72 -22.61
C GLN A 89 15.64 8.98 -22.13
N VAL A 90 14.66 9.48 -22.91
CA VAL A 90 13.81 10.58 -22.44
C VAL A 90 13.02 10.15 -21.22
N LEU A 91 12.32 9.00 -21.28
CA LEU A 91 11.50 8.50 -20.17
C LEU A 91 12.32 8.35 -18.87
N LYS A 92 13.50 7.74 -18.97
CA LYS A 92 14.44 7.57 -17.83
C LYS A 92 14.95 8.89 -17.24
N LYS A 93 15.00 9.95 -18.04
CA LYS A 93 15.47 11.26 -17.60
C LYS A 93 14.37 12.06 -16.91
N GLU A 94 13.12 11.90 -17.33
CA GLU A 94 12.00 12.66 -16.76
C GLU A 94 11.51 12.09 -15.42
N ALA A 95 11.66 10.79 -15.20
CA ALA A 95 11.13 10.09 -14.04
C ALA A 95 12.14 9.09 -13.45
N ASN A 96 11.95 8.73 -12.18
CA ASN A 96 12.76 7.71 -11.51
C ASN A 96 11.95 6.44 -11.16
N ARG A 97 10.64 6.45 -11.41
CA ARG A 97 9.68 5.36 -11.17
C ARG A 97 8.39 5.61 -11.94
N PHE A 98 7.48 4.63 -12.03
CA PHE A 98 6.26 4.79 -12.83
C PHE A 98 5.24 5.73 -12.17
N HIS A 99 5.20 5.80 -10.84
CA HIS A 99 4.31 6.72 -10.14
C HIS A 99 4.67 8.20 -10.32
N ASP A 100 5.87 8.54 -10.81
CA ASP A 100 6.22 9.93 -11.08
C ASP A 100 5.44 10.50 -12.28
N TRP A 101 4.92 9.64 -13.17
CA TRP A 101 4.08 9.98 -14.33
C TRP A 101 2.67 10.38 -13.88
N LEU A 102 2.62 11.45 -13.09
CA LEU A 102 1.42 11.96 -12.44
C LEU A 102 1.20 13.44 -12.79
N TYR A 103 0.03 13.73 -13.33
CA TYR A 103 -0.37 15.10 -13.68
C TYR A 103 -0.55 15.99 -12.42
N PRO A 104 -0.19 17.29 -12.45
CA PRO A 104 0.37 18.10 -13.55
C PRO A 104 1.91 18.12 -13.62
N SER A 105 2.60 17.27 -12.84
CA SER A 105 4.07 17.30 -12.78
C SER A 105 4.70 16.67 -14.02
N LEU A 106 4.12 15.57 -14.48
CA LEU A 106 4.44 14.91 -15.75
C LEU A 106 3.13 14.59 -16.49
N PRO A 107 3.18 14.22 -17.78
CA PRO A 107 2.05 13.56 -18.42
C PRO A 107 1.63 12.33 -17.60
N ASP A 108 0.33 12.04 -17.58
CA ASP A 108 -0.24 10.95 -16.79
C ASP A 108 -0.07 9.60 -17.51
N ASP A 109 -0.04 8.53 -16.71
CA ASP A 109 -0.17 7.13 -17.15
C ASP A 109 0.76 6.72 -18.31
N LEU A 110 2.04 6.45 -17.98
CA LEU A 110 2.97 5.83 -18.92
C LEU A 110 2.59 4.35 -19.14
N CYS A 111 2.01 4.07 -20.31
CA CYS A 111 1.65 2.71 -20.73
C CYS A 111 2.45 2.28 -21.96
N PHE A 112 2.69 0.98 -22.11
CA PHE A 112 3.32 0.40 -23.30
C PHE A 112 2.35 -0.56 -23.97
N LEU A 113 2.23 -0.46 -25.29
CA LEU A 113 1.16 -1.09 -26.07
C LEU A 113 1.68 -2.23 -26.95
N LYS A 114 0.85 -3.25 -27.14
CA LYS A 114 1.04 -4.31 -28.14
C LYS A 114 0.69 -3.80 -29.54
N GLU A 115 1.02 -4.59 -30.56
CA GLU A 115 0.70 -4.26 -31.96
C GLU A 115 -0.80 -4.05 -32.20
N ASP A 116 -1.65 -4.78 -31.47
CA ASP A 116 -3.11 -4.68 -31.55
C ASP A 116 -3.71 -3.49 -30.77
N GLY A 117 -2.87 -2.68 -30.12
CA GLY A 117 -3.27 -1.51 -29.33
C GLY A 117 -3.65 -1.82 -27.88
N SER A 118 -3.69 -3.10 -27.48
CA SER A 118 -3.92 -3.46 -26.08
C SER A 118 -2.67 -3.27 -25.22
N ASP A 119 -2.83 -3.15 -23.91
CA ASP A 119 -1.70 -2.93 -23.02
C ASP A 119 -0.76 -4.14 -22.97
N TYR A 120 0.54 -3.87 -23.05
CA TYR A 120 1.60 -4.78 -22.60
C TYR A 120 1.98 -4.47 -21.15
N PHE A 121 2.11 -3.19 -20.83
CA PHE A 121 2.31 -2.66 -19.48
C PHE A 121 1.39 -1.47 -19.30
N TYR A 122 0.60 -1.45 -18.23
CA TYR A 122 -0.29 -0.34 -17.91
C TYR A 122 0.09 0.30 -16.58
N THR A 123 -0.22 1.58 -16.44
CA THR A 123 -0.17 2.32 -15.18
C THR A 123 -1.46 3.13 -15.01
N VAL A 124 -1.92 3.22 -13.77
CA VAL A 124 -2.91 4.20 -13.32
C VAL A 124 -2.25 4.93 -12.16
N ALA A 125 -1.45 5.94 -12.50
CA ALA A 125 -0.45 6.50 -11.58
C ALA A 125 -1.09 7.08 -10.32
N HIS A 126 -2.25 7.73 -10.46
CA HIS A 126 -3.02 8.34 -9.37
C HIS A 126 -3.68 7.31 -8.43
N GLU A 127 -3.88 6.06 -8.88
CA GLU A 127 -4.42 4.96 -8.07
C GLU A 127 -3.32 4.00 -7.59
N HIS A 128 -2.04 4.28 -7.89
CA HIS A 128 -0.91 3.40 -7.58
C HIS A 128 -1.05 1.98 -8.16
N MET A 129 -1.70 1.85 -9.33
CA MET A 129 -1.84 0.56 -10.00
C MET A 129 -0.90 0.46 -11.19
N TYR A 130 -0.28 -0.70 -11.35
CA TYR A 130 0.60 -1.02 -12.45
C TYR A 130 0.63 -2.53 -12.66
N GLY A 131 0.73 -2.96 -13.92
CA GLY A 131 0.74 -4.38 -14.24
C GLY A 131 1.20 -4.67 -15.65
N MET A 132 1.56 -5.93 -15.88
CA MET A 132 2.05 -6.42 -17.17
C MET A 132 1.19 -7.57 -17.67
N HIS A 133 0.82 -7.54 -18.95
CA HIS A 133 0.13 -8.65 -19.60
C HIS A 133 1.13 -9.71 -20.07
N ILE A 134 1.74 -10.40 -19.09
CA ILE A 134 2.73 -11.48 -19.22
C ILE A 134 2.29 -12.71 -18.42
N THR A 135 2.93 -13.86 -18.62
CA THR A 135 2.70 -15.05 -17.77
C THR A 135 3.40 -14.94 -16.41
N GLN A 136 3.02 -15.80 -15.46
CA GLN A 136 3.70 -15.91 -14.17
C GLN A 136 5.17 -16.32 -14.35
N GLU A 137 5.48 -17.18 -15.31
CA GLU A 137 6.84 -17.61 -15.63
C GLU A 137 7.68 -16.46 -16.18
N GLU A 138 7.14 -15.66 -17.10
CA GLU A 138 7.81 -14.47 -17.64
C GLU A 138 8.09 -13.44 -16.53
N ALA A 139 7.13 -13.23 -15.63
CA ALA A 139 7.31 -12.35 -14.48
C ALA A 139 8.44 -12.85 -13.55
N ILE A 140 8.52 -14.16 -13.32
CA ILE A 140 9.62 -14.78 -12.54
C ILE A 140 10.97 -14.54 -13.21
N GLU A 141 11.08 -14.76 -14.53
CA GLU A 141 12.33 -14.52 -15.27
C GLU A 141 12.78 -13.05 -15.18
N LEU A 142 11.83 -12.11 -15.22
CA LEU A 142 12.11 -10.69 -15.01
C LEU A 142 12.61 -10.39 -13.59
N MET A 143 11.98 -10.96 -12.55
CA MET A 143 12.45 -10.83 -11.16
C MET A 143 13.84 -11.42 -10.94
N GLU A 144 14.18 -12.50 -11.65
CA GLU A 144 15.51 -13.08 -11.58
C GLU A 144 16.57 -12.16 -12.18
N ARG A 145 16.23 -11.50 -13.30
CA ARG A 145 17.12 -10.61 -14.04
C ARG A 145 17.25 -9.20 -13.44
N ILE A 146 16.16 -8.64 -12.91
CA ILE A 146 16.08 -7.22 -12.52
C ILE A 146 15.75 -7.11 -11.02
N PRO A 147 16.76 -6.91 -10.15
CA PRO A 147 16.54 -6.57 -8.75
C PRO A 147 15.69 -5.30 -8.62
N GLY A 148 14.76 -5.31 -7.67
CA GLY A 148 13.78 -4.21 -7.49
C GLY A 148 12.46 -4.37 -8.26
N LEU A 149 12.31 -5.36 -9.16
CA LEU A 149 10.99 -5.74 -9.67
C LEU A 149 10.33 -6.76 -8.74
N PHE A 150 9.19 -6.43 -8.15
CA PHE A 150 8.50 -7.33 -7.24
C PHE A 150 7.05 -7.54 -7.69
N PHE A 151 6.83 -8.60 -8.46
CA PHE A 151 5.50 -8.95 -8.98
C PHE A 151 4.66 -9.71 -7.96
N GLU A 152 3.34 -9.57 -8.06
CA GLU A 152 2.36 -10.39 -7.35
C GLU A 152 2.23 -11.75 -8.05
N LEU A 153 2.74 -12.80 -7.41
CA LEU A 153 2.82 -14.14 -7.99
C LEU A 153 2.10 -15.19 -7.14
N ASP A 154 1.51 -16.18 -7.80
CA ASP A 154 0.82 -17.30 -7.12
C ASP A 154 1.77 -18.06 -6.17
N ARG A 155 3.07 -18.12 -6.50
CA ARG A 155 4.08 -18.77 -5.66
C ARG A 155 4.22 -18.12 -4.28
N GLN A 156 3.82 -16.86 -4.15
CA GLN A 156 3.94 -16.08 -2.91
C GLN A 156 2.79 -16.34 -1.95
N LYS A 157 1.79 -17.16 -2.32
CA LYS A 157 0.86 -17.78 -1.36
C LYS A 157 1.59 -18.58 -0.28
N ASP A 158 2.82 -19.04 -0.57
CA ASP A 158 3.78 -19.46 0.44
C ASP A 158 4.50 -18.23 1.02
N ILE A 159 4.28 -17.98 2.31
CA ILE A 159 4.90 -16.86 3.05
C ILE A 159 6.43 -16.86 2.96
N HIS A 160 7.07 -18.03 2.88
CA HIS A 160 8.52 -18.10 2.76
C HIS A 160 9.01 -17.59 1.42
N ARG A 161 8.24 -17.82 0.34
CA ARG A 161 8.50 -17.28 -1.00
C ARG A 161 8.21 -15.79 -1.07
N LEU A 162 7.12 -15.33 -0.45
CA LEU A 162 6.83 -13.89 -0.36
C LEU A 162 7.99 -13.15 0.31
N LEU A 163 8.46 -13.64 1.47
CA LEU A 163 9.58 -13.03 2.18
C LEU A 163 10.89 -13.13 1.40
N GLU A 164 11.19 -14.27 0.76
CA GLU A 164 12.36 -14.43 -0.10
C GLU A 164 12.40 -13.39 -1.23
N ASP A 165 11.28 -13.21 -1.93
CA ASP A 165 11.13 -12.23 -3.00
C ASP A 165 11.23 -10.79 -2.46
N ALA A 166 10.49 -10.47 -1.40
CA ALA A 166 10.50 -9.15 -0.78
C ALA A 166 11.91 -8.72 -0.32
N ILE A 167 12.70 -9.66 0.21
CA ILE A 167 14.09 -9.44 0.61
C ILE A 167 14.98 -9.24 -0.63
N ARG A 168 14.88 -10.12 -1.63
CA ARG A 168 15.66 -10.03 -2.88
C ARG A 168 15.46 -8.68 -3.56
N HIS A 169 14.22 -8.20 -3.58
CA HIS A 169 13.82 -6.99 -4.28
C HIS A 169 13.86 -5.74 -3.41
N GLN A 170 14.31 -5.85 -2.14
CA GLN A 170 14.48 -4.73 -1.22
C GLN A 170 13.23 -3.85 -1.12
N THR A 171 12.07 -4.48 -1.02
CA THR A 171 10.79 -3.76 -1.00
C THR A 171 10.71 -2.80 0.19
N ASP A 172 10.06 -1.65 -0.02
CA ASP A 172 9.71 -0.72 1.05
C ASP A 172 8.24 -0.82 1.49
N VAL A 173 7.42 -1.62 0.80
CA VAL A 173 6.03 -1.92 1.16
C VAL A 173 5.81 -3.42 1.11
N LEU A 174 5.13 -3.96 2.12
CA LEU A 174 4.73 -5.36 2.11
C LEU A 174 3.34 -5.50 2.74
N ASN A 175 2.47 -6.20 2.04
CA ASN A 175 1.19 -6.66 2.56
C ASN A 175 1.26 -8.18 2.79
N ILE A 176 1.06 -8.61 4.04
CA ILE A 176 0.92 -10.01 4.41
C ILE A 176 -0.55 -10.24 4.72
N SER A 177 -1.26 -10.85 3.77
CA SER A 177 -2.68 -11.16 3.88
C SER A 177 -2.97 -12.53 3.29
N SER A 178 -3.93 -13.24 3.86
CA SER A 178 -4.49 -14.49 3.35
C SER A 178 -3.49 -15.66 3.29
N HIS A 179 -2.50 -15.66 4.20
CA HIS A 179 -1.55 -16.76 4.38
C HIS A 179 -1.97 -17.74 5.48
N PHE A 180 -3.06 -17.44 6.20
CA PHE A 180 -3.59 -18.25 7.31
C PHE A 180 -2.54 -18.49 8.40
N LEU A 181 -1.78 -17.43 8.70
CA LEU A 181 -0.68 -17.50 9.65
C LEU A 181 -1.22 -17.54 11.08
N LYS A 182 -0.56 -18.36 11.90
CA LYS A 182 -0.66 -18.27 13.36
C LYS A 182 0.43 -17.40 13.97
N GLU A 183 1.56 -17.33 13.27
CA GLU A 183 2.76 -16.61 13.69
C GLU A 183 3.41 -15.98 12.46
N ILE A 184 3.93 -14.76 12.62
CA ILE A 184 4.72 -14.11 11.59
C ILE A 184 6.15 -14.66 11.64
N PRO A 185 6.74 -15.09 10.50
CA PRO A 185 8.09 -15.64 10.51
C PRO A 185 9.16 -14.65 11.00
N GLU A 186 10.05 -15.12 11.89
CA GLU A 186 11.20 -14.36 12.42
C GLU A 186 12.13 -13.80 11.34
N ARG A 187 12.09 -14.37 10.13
CA ARG A 187 12.82 -13.89 8.95
C ARG A 187 12.42 -12.47 8.53
N ILE A 188 11.26 -11.98 8.94
CA ILE A 188 10.79 -10.61 8.63
C ILE A 188 11.83 -9.54 8.94
N ARG A 189 12.71 -9.77 9.95
CA ARG A 189 13.84 -8.89 10.29
C ARG A 189 14.78 -8.55 9.13
N GLU A 190 14.83 -9.39 8.08
CA GLU A 190 15.71 -9.22 6.92
C GLU A 190 15.24 -8.11 5.98
N LEU A 191 14.00 -7.61 6.10
CA LEU A 191 13.43 -6.54 5.28
C LEU A 191 13.93 -5.15 5.68
N LYS A 192 15.25 -4.91 5.55
CA LYS A 192 15.92 -3.71 6.07
C LYS A 192 15.46 -2.38 5.46
N HIS A 193 14.82 -2.42 4.29
CA HIS A 193 14.31 -1.25 3.56
C HIS A 193 12.82 -1.01 3.75
N LEU A 194 12.13 -1.89 4.50
CA LEU A 194 10.69 -1.81 4.69
C LEU A 194 10.27 -0.54 5.43
N LYS A 195 9.37 0.21 4.83
CA LYS A 195 8.78 1.44 5.36
C LYS A 195 7.33 1.25 5.76
N ARG A 196 6.57 0.45 5.00
CA ARG A 196 5.16 0.16 5.28
C ARG A 196 4.93 -1.33 5.37
N LEU A 197 4.33 -1.76 6.46
CA LEU A 197 3.95 -3.15 6.69
C LEU A 197 2.49 -3.21 7.08
N THR A 198 1.70 -3.89 6.24
CA THR A 198 0.33 -4.27 6.58
C THR A 198 0.30 -5.77 6.81
N ILE A 199 -0.22 -6.18 7.95
CA ILE A 199 -0.49 -7.58 8.28
C ILE A 199 -1.98 -7.71 8.47
N PHE A 200 -2.64 -8.49 7.64
CA PHE A 200 -3.99 -8.96 7.90
C PHE A 200 -3.94 -10.47 8.07
N GLU A 201 -4.04 -10.96 9.29
CA GLU A 201 -4.09 -12.40 9.55
C GLU A 201 -5.00 -12.67 10.74
N GLN A 202 -6.00 -13.51 10.53
CA GLN A 202 -7.04 -13.79 11.52
C GLN A 202 -6.46 -14.39 12.80
N ASP A 203 -5.46 -15.28 12.69
CA ASP A 203 -4.94 -16.09 13.81
C ASP A 203 -3.56 -15.63 14.32
N VAL A 204 -3.11 -14.43 13.96
CA VAL A 204 -1.87 -13.83 14.49
C VAL A 204 -2.16 -13.09 15.80
N TYR A 205 -2.07 -13.84 16.90
CA TYR A 205 -2.34 -13.31 18.24
C TYR A 205 -1.13 -12.62 18.89
N THR A 206 0.09 -12.87 18.41
CA THR A 206 1.32 -12.25 18.90
C THR A 206 2.23 -11.80 17.76
N LEU A 207 3.07 -10.81 18.02
CA LEU A 207 4.06 -10.30 17.06
C LEU A 207 5.46 -10.76 17.47
N PRO A 208 6.28 -11.26 16.53
CA PRO A 208 7.63 -11.72 16.83
C PRO A 208 8.55 -10.53 17.18
N PRO A 209 9.52 -10.69 18.11
CA PRO A 209 10.53 -9.67 18.39
C PRO A 209 11.27 -9.16 17.14
N ALA A 210 11.47 -10.02 16.13
CA ALA A 210 12.06 -9.66 14.84
C ALA A 210 11.36 -8.52 14.10
N LEU A 211 10.04 -8.37 14.24
CA LEU A 211 9.30 -7.29 13.58
C LEU A 211 9.82 -5.93 14.05
N PHE A 212 10.22 -5.82 15.31
CA PHE A 212 10.72 -4.58 15.90
C PHE A 212 12.19 -4.30 15.60
N GLU A 213 12.85 -5.15 14.80
CA GLU A 213 14.19 -4.90 14.24
C GLU A 213 14.14 -4.13 12.90
N LEU A 214 12.94 -3.83 12.39
CA LEU A 214 12.70 -3.08 11.16
C LEU A 214 12.92 -1.57 11.38
N ALA A 215 14.19 -1.16 11.49
CA ALA A 215 14.58 0.21 11.83
C ALA A 215 14.11 1.31 10.85
N SER A 216 13.72 0.93 9.62
CA SER A 216 13.21 1.82 8.58
C SER A 216 11.69 1.94 8.56
N LEU A 217 10.97 1.21 9.43
CA LEU A 217 9.51 1.15 9.38
C LEU A 217 8.90 2.49 9.83
N GLU A 218 8.05 3.03 8.96
CA GLU A 218 7.33 4.30 9.13
C GLU A 218 5.85 4.05 9.41
N GLU A 219 5.26 2.98 8.85
CA GLU A 219 3.85 2.65 9.03
C GLU A 219 3.69 1.16 9.31
N LEU A 220 2.97 0.85 10.39
CA LEU A 220 2.63 -0.51 10.80
C LEU A 220 1.13 -0.61 11.00
N GLU A 221 0.49 -1.46 10.20
CA GLU A 221 -0.92 -1.80 10.32
C GLU A 221 -1.09 -3.29 10.58
N ILE A 222 -1.86 -3.62 11.61
CA ILE A 222 -2.12 -5.00 12.03
C ILE A 222 -3.62 -5.20 12.16
N MET A 223 -4.16 -6.14 11.40
CA MET A 223 -5.54 -6.57 11.43
C MET A 223 -5.58 -8.04 11.83
N THR A 224 -6.22 -8.35 12.96
CA THR A 224 -6.32 -9.72 13.46
C THR A 224 -7.60 -9.92 14.28
N ALA A 225 -7.92 -11.16 14.66
CA ALA A 225 -9.09 -11.42 15.47
C ALA A 225 -8.94 -10.86 16.89
N ASP A 226 -7.80 -11.08 17.55
CA ASP A 226 -7.63 -10.69 18.96
C ASP A 226 -6.16 -10.63 19.42
N LEU A 227 -5.43 -9.59 19.03
CA LEU A 227 -4.02 -9.42 19.43
C LEU A 227 -3.88 -9.48 20.95
N GLU A 228 -2.95 -10.29 21.48
CA GLU A 228 -2.73 -10.46 22.93
C GLU A 228 -2.08 -9.24 23.57
N GLY A 229 -1.25 -8.53 22.82
CA GLY A 229 -0.54 -7.36 23.33
C GLY A 229 0.39 -6.72 22.30
N ILE A 230 0.74 -5.47 22.56
CA ILE A 230 1.83 -4.79 21.86
C ILE A 230 3.12 -5.09 22.63
N HIS A 231 4.09 -5.71 21.96
CA HIS A 231 5.37 -6.05 22.58
C HIS A 231 6.17 -4.78 22.95
N GLN A 232 6.88 -4.81 24.08
CA GLN A 232 7.68 -3.66 24.58
C GLN A 232 8.73 -3.17 23.56
N ASP A 233 9.21 -4.05 22.69
CA ASP A 233 10.16 -3.67 21.64
C ASP A 233 9.57 -2.73 20.57
N ILE A 234 8.26 -2.43 20.60
CA ILE A 234 7.68 -1.36 19.78
C ILE A 234 8.50 -0.07 19.86
N GLY A 235 9.05 0.25 21.03
CA GLY A 235 9.92 1.41 21.23
C GLY A 235 11.18 1.43 20.36
N LYS A 236 11.60 0.31 19.76
CA LYS A 236 12.74 0.24 18.83
C LYS A 236 12.44 0.85 17.45
N LEU A 237 11.17 0.96 17.06
CA LEU A 237 10.76 1.49 15.76
C LEU A 237 10.82 3.04 15.73
N LYS A 238 12.04 3.59 15.77
CA LYS A 238 12.28 5.04 15.94
C LYS A 238 11.76 5.91 14.79
N GLN A 239 11.46 5.32 13.63
CA GLN A 239 10.92 6.03 12.47
C GLN A 239 9.39 5.89 12.33
N LEU A 240 8.73 5.17 13.24
CA LEU A 240 7.29 4.90 13.14
C LEU A 240 6.48 6.20 13.29
N ARG A 241 5.67 6.49 12.29
CA ARG A 241 4.77 7.64 12.17
C ARG A 241 3.32 7.22 12.33
N GLU A 242 2.97 6.02 11.88
CA GLU A 242 1.61 5.50 11.96
C GLU A 242 1.63 4.09 12.56
N LEU A 243 0.84 3.91 13.63
CA LEU A 243 0.56 2.61 14.22
C LEU A 243 -0.95 2.40 14.23
N ARG A 244 -1.40 1.41 13.47
CA ARG A 244 -2.80 0.97 13.39
C ARG A 244 -2.93 -0.47 13.87
N ILE A 245 -3.82 -0.71 14.82
CA ILE A 245 -4.12 -2.06 15.31
C ILE A 245 -5.63 -2.24 15.35
N TYR A 246 -6.13 -3.13 14.51
CA TYR A 246 -7.54 -3.42 14.33
C TYR A 246 -7.82 -4.87 14.73
N CYS A 247 -8.25 -5.06 15.97
CA CYS A 247 -8.75 -6.35 16.43
C CYS A 247 -10.18 -6.60 15.92
N GLY A 248 -10.69 -7.82 16.04
CA GLY A 248 -12.00 -8.20 15.53
C GLY A 248 -12.06 -8.37 14.00
N SER A 249 -10.91 -8.45 13.33
CA SER A 249 -10.81 -8.67 11.88
C SER A 249 -10.69 -10.16 11.57
N SER A 250 -11.55 -10.71 10.70
CA SER A 250 -11.50 -12.12 10.30
C SER A 250 -11.83 -12.32 8.83
N TYR A 251 -11.27 -13.39 8.24
CA TYR A 251 -11.61 -13.84 6.88
C TYR A 251 -12.90 -14.65 6.85
N HIS A 252 -13.18 -15.34 7.95
CA HIS A 252 -14.35 -16.18 8.10
C HIS A 252 -14.82 -16.13 9.56
N VAL A 253 -16.13 -16.19 9.74
CA VAL A 253 -16.76 -16.37 11.05
C VAL A 253 -17.17 -17.82 11.15
N PRO A 254 -16.56 -18.64 12.03
CA PRO A 254 -16.94 -20.04 12.15
C PRO A 254 -18.38 -20.18 12.68
N THR A 255 -19.07 -21.25 12.28
CA THR A 255 -20.43 -21.53 12.75
C THR A 255 -20.47 -21.59 14.27
N GLY A 256 -21.35 -20.81 14.89
CA GLY A 256 -21.48 -20.73 16.35
C GLY A 256 -20.47 -19.80 17.04
N TRP A 257 -19.70 -19.01 16.28
CA TRP A 257 -18.88 -17.92 16.84
C TRP A 257 -19.76 -16.95 17.62
N LYS A 258 -19.26 -16.53 18.79
CA LYS A 258 -19.83 -15.44 19.58
C LYS A 258 -18.73 -14.42 19.83
N PRO A 259 -19.03 -13.11 19.75
CA PRO A 259 -18.06 -12.10 20.12
C PRO A 259 -17.61 -12.32 21.57
N LYS A 260 -16.31 -12.18 21.82
CA LYS A 260 -15.78 -12.21 23.19
C LYS A 260 -16.33 -11.01 23.95
N GLU A 261 -16.61 -11.21 25.24
CA GLU A 261 -16.83 -10.09 26.14
C GLU A 261 -15.61 -9.16 26.10
N LYS A 262 -15.84 -7.86 26.24
CA LYS A 262 -14.77 -6.87 26.11
C LYS A 262 -13.63 -7.08 27.11
N SER A 263 -13.96 -7.61 28.30
CA SER A 263 -13.01 -7.98 29.34
C SER A 263 -12.06 -9.12 28.96
N ASP A 264 -12.48 -9.95 28.00
CA ASP A 264 -11.84 -11.20 27.62
C ASP A 264 -10.96 -11.05 26.38
N LEU A 265 -10.95 -9.86 25.76
CA LEU A 265 -10.03 -9.50 24.69
C LEU A 265 -8.58 -9.46 25.19
N GLY A 266 -7.65 -9.85 24.31
CA GLY A 266 -6.23 -9.98 24.62
C GLY A 266 -5.55 -8.64 24.89
N LEU A 267 -5.73 -7.67 23.98
CA LEU A 267 -5.05 -6.38 24.04
C LEU A 267 -5.63 -5.51 25.16
N LYS A 268 -5.04 -5.62 26.36
CA LYS A 268 -5.51 -4.95 27.58
C LYS A 268 -4.74 -3.68 27.95
N HIS A 269 -3.53 -3.53 27.41
CA HIS A 269 -2.64 -2.42 27.76
C HIS A 269 -1.84 -1.95 26.54
N ILE A 270 -1.52 -0.67 26.53
CA ILE A 270 -0.49 -0.10 25.65
C ILE A 270 0.81 -0.06 26.48
N PRO A 271 1.94 -0.61 26.00
CA PRO A 271 3.19 -0.63 26.74
C PRO A 271 3.74 0.79 26.92
N ALA A 272 4.47 1.02 28.02
CA ALA A 272 5.10 2.32 28.33
C ALA A 272 6.09 2.75 27.22
N GLU A 273 6.70 1.78 26.54
CA GLU A 273 7.62 1.98 25.42
C GLU A 273 7.00 2.69 24.22
N ILE A 274 5.66 2.79 24.15
CA ILE A 274 4.99 3.64 23.15
C ILE A 274 5.50 5.08 23.21
N GLY A 275 5.84 5.60 24.40
CA GLY A 275 6.39 6.96 24.57
C GLY A 275 7.74 7.19 23.90
N GLN A 276 8.43 6.12 23.50
CA GLN A 276 9.71 6.20 22.81
C GLN A 276 9.59 6.44 21.30
N LEU A 277 8.39 6.42 20.75
CA LEU A 277 8.11 6.63 19.33
C LEU A 277 8.02 8.13 18.99
N SER A 278 9.15 8.85 19.09
CA SER A 278 9.18 10.31 18.97
C SER A 278 8.64 10.87 17.64
N GLU A 279 8.59 10.04 16.59
CA GLU A 279 8.07 10.36 15.27
C GLU A 279 6.58 10.06 15.07
N LEU A 280 5.91 9.43 16.04
CA LEU A 280 4.53 8.99 15.89
C LEU A 280 3.58 10.18 15.72
N VAL A 281 2.80 10.15 14.64
CA VAL A 281 1.80 11.16 14.26
C VAL A 281 0.39 10.61 14.44
N ASN A 282 0.18 9.33 14.15
CA ASN A 282 -1.11 8.66 14.23
C ASN A 282 -1.01 7.38 15.07
N LEU A 283 -1.86 7.29 16.09
CA LEU A 283 -2.08 6.08 16.87
C LEU A 283 -3.57 5.72 16.79
N ASP A 284 -3.88 4.61 16.14
CA ASP A 284 -5.23 4.08 16.02
C ASP A 284 -5.28 2.64 16.52
N ILE A 285 -6.09 2.40 17.55
CA ILE A 285 -6.34 1.07 18.09
C ILE A 285 -7.85 0.89 18.19
N SER A 286 -8.38 -0.17 17.57
CA SER A 286 -9.80 -0.48 17.66
C SER A 286 -10.05 -1.89 18.18
N TYR A 287 -11.22 -2.07 18.79
CA TYR A 287 -11.71 -3.36 19.28
C TYR A 287 -10.79 -4.05 20.31
N SER A 288 -10.47 -3.38 21.42
CA SER A 288 -9.50 -3.89 22.40
C SER A 288 -10.02 -3.89 23.85
N GLY A 289 -9.39 -4.66 24.73
CA GLY A 289 -9.68 -4.67 26.17
C GLY A 289 -9.00 -3.53 26.96
N ILE A 290 -8.49 -2.50 26.27
CA ILE A 290 -7.72 -1.40 26.86
C ILE A 290 -8.59 -0.59 27.82
N ARG A 291 -8.12 -0.40 29.06
CA ARG A 291 -8.81 0.39 30.10
C ARG A 291 -8.17 1.74 30.38
N GLU A 292 -6.88 1.85 30.14
CA GLU A 292 -6.09 3.02 30.51
C GLU A 292 -5.05 3.35 29.45
N ILE A 293 -4.67 4.63 29.42
CA ILE A 293 -3.61 5.15 28.55
C ILE A 293 -2.35 5.33 29.41
N PRO A 294 -1.19 4.80 29.00
CA PRO A 294 0.04 4.90 29.77
C PRO A 294 0.50 6.36 29.89
N PRO A 295 1.05 6.79 31.04
CA PRO A 295 1.54 8.16 31.24
C PRO A 295 2.62 8.57 30.22
N GLU A 296 3.35 7.61 29.66
CA GLU A 296 4.39 7.80 28.66
C GLU A 296 3.84 8.32 27.31
N LEU A 297 2.54 8.19 27.04
CA LEU A 297 1.93 8.76 25.82
C LEU A 297 2.13 10.29 25.74
N GLU A 298 2.28 10.96 26.89
CA GLU A 298 2.56 12.40 26.97
C GLU A 298 3.92 12.78 26.36
N GLN A 299 4.82 11.82 26.16
CA GLN A 299 6.13 12.02 25.51
C GLN A 299 6.01 12.22 23.99
N LEU A 300 4.89 11.81 23.37
CA LEU A 300 4.67 11.83 21.93
C LEU A 300 4.29 13.22 21.41
N LYS A 301 5.25 14.15 21.36
CA LYS A 301 5.02 15.56 20.97
C LYS A 301 4.64 15.74 19.49
N LYS A 302 4.89 14.74 18.64
CA LYS A 302 4.47 14.73 17.22
C LYS A 302 3.09 14.12 16.98
N LEU A 303 2.48 13.48 17.98
CA LEU A 303 1.17 12.86 17.84
C LEU A 303 0.13 13.91 17.49
N ARG A 304 -0.71 13.66 16.49
CA ARG A 304 -1.80 14.57 16.06
C ARG A 304 -3.14 13.88 16.13
N TYR A 305 -3.18 12.59 15.84
CA TYR A 305 -4.39 11.78 15.80
C TYR A 305 -4.26 10.65 16.81
N LEU A 306 -5.18 10.63 17.78
CA LEU A 306 -5.29 9.58 18.78
C LEU A 306 -6.69 8.97 18.70
N SER A 307 -6.78 7.72 18.26
CA SER A 307 -8.01 6.95 18.19
C SER A 307 -7.83 5.67 19.00
N ILE A 308 -8.60 5.50 20.07
CA ILE A 308 -8.70 4.24 20.82
C ILE A 308 -10.19 3.93 20.98
N THR A 309 -10.77 3.32 19.97
CA THR A 309 -12.22 3.13 19.85
C THR A 309 -12.64 1.71 20.18
N ASN A 310 -13.88 1.56 20.63
CA ASN A 310 -14.41 0.28 21.07
C ASN A 310 -13.41 -0.38 22.04
N SER A 311 -13.14 0.33 23.14
CA SER A 311 -12.25 -0.06 24.23
C SER A 311 -12.99 0.06 25.57
N LEU A 312 -12.32 -0.27 26.67
CA LEU A 312 -12.82 -0.12 28.04
C LEU A 312 -12.33 1.17 28.71
N ILE A 313 -11.84 2.14 27.93
CA ILE A 313 -11.47 3.46 28.45
C ILE A 313 -12.75 4.20 28.86
N GLU A 314 -12.79 4.62 30.13
CA GLU A 314 -13.91 5.38 30.68
C GLU A 314 -13.62 6.88 30.66
N GLY A 315 -14.47 7.64 29.99
CA GLY A 315 -14.36 9.09 29.90
C GLY A 315 -13.08 9.56 29.21
N MET A 316 -12.72 10.83 29.44
CA MET A 316 -11.51 11.43 28.90
C MET A 316 -10.38 11.39 29.95
N PRO A 317 -9.30 10.62 29.75
CA PRO A 317 -8.19 10.55 30.70
C PRO A 317 -7.48 11.90 30.87
N ASP A 318 -7.05 12.22 32.09
CA ASP A 318 -6.41 13.51 32.39
C ASP A 318 -5.10 13.71 31.62
N ILE A 319 -4.39 12.63 31.28
CA ILE A 319 -3.22 12.71 30.40
C ILE A 319 -3.59 13.26 29.02
N VAL A 320 -4.66 12.76 28.41
CA VAL A 320 -5.10 13.21 27.07
C VAL A 320 -5.55 14.66 27.12
N LYS A 321 -6.19 15.10 28.21
CA LYS A 321 -6.53 16.53 28.43
C LYS A 321 -5.30 17.45 28.44
N ARG A 322 -4.12 16.97 28.88
CA ARG A 322 -2.87 17.74 28.90
C ARG A 322 -2.18 17.78 27.53
N MET A 323 -2.49 16.85 26.64
CA MET A 323 -1.90 16.73 25.30
C MET A 323 -2.49 17.76 24.32
N THR A 324 -2.27 19.03 24.60
CA THR A 324 -2.79 20.21 23.86
C THR A 324 -2.33 20.31 22.40
N TRP A 325 -1.40 19.46 21.98
CA TRP A 325 -0.90 19.39 20.59
C TRP A 325 -1.66 18.39 19.71
N LEU A 326 -2.60 17.63 20.27
CA LEU A 326 -3.48 16.74 19.51
C LEU A 326 -4.46 17.56 18.66
N GLN A 327 -4.68 17.11 17.42
CA GLN A 327 -5.64 17.71 16.48
C GLN A 327 -6.96 16.96 16.49
N SER A 328 -6.93 15.64 16.70
CA SER A 328 -8.13 14.81 16.81
C SER A 328 -7.95 13.75 17.90
N VAL A 329 -8.99 13.57 18.70
CA VAL A 329 -9.07 12.56 19.76
C VAL A 329 -10.39 11.84 19.66
N ASN A 330 -10.35 10.51 19.54
CA ASN A 330 -11.52 9.66 19.60
C ASN A 330 -11.27 8.50 20.58
N LEU A 331 -11.90 8.54 21.75
CA LEU A 331 -11.81 7.49 22.78
C LEU A 331 -13.17 6.83 22.99
N ASN A 332 -14.03 6.83 21.98
CA ASN A 332 -15.40 6.37 22.14
C ASN A 332 -15.47 4.87 22.36
N SER A 333 -16.20 4.47 23.40
CA SER A 333 -16.54 3.09 23.70
C SER A 333 -17.72 2.57 22.88
N THR A 334 -18.21 3.34 21.89
CA THR A 334 -19.30 2.89 21.02
C THR A 334 -18.80 1.77 20.12
N PRO A 335 -19.41 0.58 20.13
CA PRO A 335 -19.23 -0.33 19.02
C PRO A 335 -19.71 0.43 17.78
N LEU A 336 -18.84 0.65 16.80
CA LEU A 336 -19.31 0.99 15.46
C LEU A 336 -20.33 -0.09 15.10
N GLY A 337 -21.53 0.36 14.72
CA GLY A 337 -22.77 -0.41 14.79
C GLY A 337 -22.62 -1.87 14.36
N ILE A 338 -23.06 -2.75 15.25
CA ILE A 338 -23.59 -4.04 14.82
C ILE A 338 -24.84 -3.68 14.01
N SER A 339 -24.75 -3.71 12.69
CA SER A 339 -25.89 -3.98 11.82
C SER A 339 -25.60 -5.30 11.13
N TRP A 340 -25.72 -6.36 11.91
CA TRP A 340 -25.94 -7.72 11.37
C TRP A 340 -27.24 -8.32 11.94
N GLU A 341 -27.98 -7.56 12.75
CA GLU A 341 -29.29 -7.95 13.32
C GLU A 341 -30.48 -7.57 12.41
N ASP A 342 -30.25 -6.98 11.23
CA ASP A 342 -31.32 -6.77 10.23
C ASP A 342 -31.35 -7.84 9.11
N ILE A 343 -30.54 -8.92 9.18
CA ILE A 343 -30.48 -9.96 8.11
C ILE A 343 -30.58 -11.41 8.63
N SER A 344 -31.00 -11.65 9.87
CA SER A 344 -31.29 -13.05 10.30
C SER A 344 -32.64 -13.29 10.94
N ASP A 345 -33.50 -12.27 11.02
CA ASP A 345 -34.90 -12.45 11.43
C ASP A 345 -35.81 -12.53 10.19
N GLU A 346 -35.62 -13.59 9.39
CA GLU A 346 -36.71 -14.21 8.62
C GLU A 346 -36.61 -15.74 8.77
N GLU A 347 -36.96 -16.24 9.96
CA GLU A 347 -37.69 -17.51 10.05
C GLU A 347 -39.17 -17.21 9.81
N GLU A 348 -39.74 -17.79 8.74
CA GLU A 348 -41.09 -18.39 8.63
C GLU A 348 -41.68 -18.25 7.21
N LEU A 349 -41.46 -19.27 6.36
CA LEU A 349 -42.50 -20.17 5.80
C LEU A 349 -41.94 -21.18 4.78
#